data_AF-A0A7X7G4I0-F1
#
_entry.id   AF-A0A7X7G4I0-F1
#
_cell.length_a   1.000
_cell.length_b   1.000
_cell.length_c   1.000
_cell.angle_alpha   90.00
_cell.angle_beta   90.00
_cell.angle_gamma   90.00
#
_symmetry.space_group_name_H-M   'P 1'
#
loop_
_entity.id
_entity.type
_entity.pdbx_description
1 polymer ?
#
loop_
_entity_poly.entity_id
_entity_poly.type
_entity_poly.pdbx_seq_one_letter_code
_entity_poly.pdbx_strand_id
1 'polypeptide(L)'
;LIAWGLQWGGPGMEPVPGDYDGDGAWDAAVYSGASGKWYVTRMNGTVLAWNVSWGGAGMAPVSGDYDGDGIWDLACYDESSGAWHVRTLAGAVLADGVSWGGPGLEPVK
;
A
#
# COMPACT_ATOMS: atom_id res chain seq x y z
N LEU A 1 0.32 18.65 15.51
CA LEU A 1 0.31 17.57 16.52
C LEU A 1 1.15 16.45 15.95
N ILE A 2 2.29 16.12 16.55
CA ILE A 2 3.10 14.96 16.13
C ILE A 2 2.49 13.76 16.85
N ALA A 3 2.03 12.75 16.11
CA ALA A 3 1.32 11.59 16.65
C ALA A 3 2.22 10.80 17.62
N TRP A 4 1.98 10.90 18.94
CA TRP A 4 2.64 10.07 19.95
C TRP A 4 1.63 9.10 20.56
N GLY A 5 1.94 7.80 20.53
CA GLY A 5 1.14 6.76 21.20
C GLY A 5 -0.08 6.24 20.44
N LEU A 6 -0.28 6.59 19.17
CA LEU A 6 -1.30 5.94 18.35
C LEU A 6 -0.84 4.54 17.92
N GLN A 7 -1.62 3.51 18.26
CA GLN A 7 -1.46 2.15 17.73
C GLN A 7 -2.05 2.09 16.32
N TRP A 8 -1.19 2.25 15.31
CA TRP A 8 -1.54 2.04 13.91
C TRP A 8 -0.94 0.72 13.42
N GLY A 9 -1.79 -0.14 12.86
CA GLY A 9 -1.40 -1.49 12.45
C GLY A 9 -1.44 -2.51 13.59
N GLY A 10 -0.85 -3.68 13.33
CA GLY A 10 -0.82 -4.80 14.27
C GLY A 10 0.25 -5.82 13.86
N PRO A 11 0.47 -6.87 14.66
CA PRO A 11 1.43 -7.92 14.33
C PRO A 11 1.20 -8.47 12.92
N GLY A 12 2.26 -8.50 12.10
CA GLY A 12 2.20 -8.99 10.71
C GLY A 12 1.63 -7.99 9.70
N MET A 13 1.44 -6.72 10.09
CA MET A 13 1.18 -5.64 9.13
C MET A 13 2.48 -4.90 8.81
N GLU A 14 2.63 -4.52 7.56
CA GLU A 14 3.80 -3.81 7.04
C GLU A 14 3.46 -2.33 6.81
N PRO A 15 4.27 -1.38 7.30
CA PRO A 15 4.06 0.05 7.04
C PRO A 15 4.45 0.42 5.61
N VAL A 16 3.63 1.26 4.97
CA VAL A 16 3.81 1.71 3.58
C VAL A 16 3.47 3.21 3.45
N PRO A 17 4.09 4.08 4.27
CA PRO A 17 3.69 5.48 4.34
C PRO A 17 3.95 6.21 3.00
N GLY A 18 3.12 7.20 2.69
CA GLY A 18 3.09 7.86 1.38
C GLY A 18 2.04 8.96 1.34
N ASP A 19 2.00 9.79 0.30
CA ASP A 19 0.99 10.84 0.14
C ASP A 19 -0.22 10.28 -0.62
N TYR A 20 -1.17 9.69 0.10
CA TYR A 20 -2.29 8.93 -0.49
C TYR A 20 -3.52 9.80 -0.78
N ASP A 21 -3.49 11.08 -0.43
CA ASP A 21 -4.56 12.02 -0.77
C ASP A 21 -4.10 13.28 -1.53
N GLY A 22 -2.80 13.38 -1.83
CA GLY A 22 -2.23 14.41 -2.68
C GLY A 22 -2.11 15.77 -2.00
N ASP A 23 -2.11 15.83 -0.67
CA ASP A 23 -1.99 17.07 0.08
C ASP A 23 -0.53 17.55 0.29
N GLY A 24 0.43 16.77 -0.21
CA GLY A 24 1.86 17.03 -0.12
C GLY A 24 2.48 16.58 1.20
N ALA A 25 1.70 15.99 2.11
CA ALA A 25 2.18 15.39 3.34
C ALA A 25 2.14 13.86 3.27
N TRP A 26 2.97 13.22 4.09
CA TRP A 26 2.95 11.76 4.20
C TRP A 26 1.80 11.32 5.12
N ASP A 27 1.01 10.37 4.64
CA ASP A 27 0.02 9.63 5.39
C ASP A 27 0.58 8.35 6.00
N ALA A 28 -0.07 7.89 7.06
CA ALA A 28 0.18 6.58 7.63
C ALA A 28 -0.61 5.52 6.86
N ALA A 29 0.09 4.53 6.32
CA ALA A 29 -0.53 3.37 5.70
C ALA A 29 0.11 2.08 6.20
N VAL A 30 -0.73 1.03 6.31
CA VAL A 30 -0.28 -0.33 6.61
C VAL A 30 -0.99 -1.34 5.71
N TYR A 31 -0.27 -2.39 5.35
CA TYR A 31 -0.77 -3.55 4.62
C TYR A 31 -0.72 -4.80 5.48
N SER A 32 -1.83 -5.52 5.56
CA SER A 32 -1.88 -6.83 6.22
C SER A 32 -1.47 -7.93 5.24
N GLY A 33 -0.21 -8.35 5.30
CA GLY A 33 0.31 -9.44 4.49
C GLY A 33 -0.43 -10.77 4.71
N ALA A 34 -1.09 -10.96 5.85
CA ALA A 34 -1.90 -12.16 6.10
C ALA A 34 -3.27 -12.14 5.39
N SER A 35 -3.84 -10.96 5.11
CA SER A 35 -5.22 -10.84 4.65
C SER A 35 -5.41 -10.05 3.35
N GLY A 36 -4.35 -9.42 2.84
CA GLY A 36 -4.42 -8.59 1.63
C GLY A 36 -5.21 -7.29 1.83
N LYS A 37 -5.15 -6.71 3.04
CA LYS A 37 -5.96 -5.55 3.41
C LYS A 37 -5.10 -4.32 3.67
N TRP A 38 -5.56 -3.19 3.15
CA TRP A 38 -4.94 -1.88 3.32
C TRP A 38 -5.73 -1.00 4.28
N TYR A 39 -5.00 -0.19 5.05
CA TYR A 39 -5.52 0.81 5.96
C TYR A 39 -4.67 2.06 5.79
N VAL A 40 -5.31 3.20 5.51
CA VAL A 40 -4.62 4.47 5.22
C VAL A 40 -5.30 5.59 5.99
N THR A 41 -4.51 6.41 6.66
CA THR A 41 -4.98 7.54 7.45
C THR A 41 -4.00 8.69 7.36
N ARG A 42 -4.50 9.92 7.38
CA ARG A 42 -3.68 11.09 7.68
C ARG A 42 -3.04 10.96 9.05
N MET A 43 -1.95 11.68 9.27
CA MET A 43 -1.27 11.74 10.58
C MET A 43 -2.14 12.32 11.71
N ASN A 44 -3.22 13.03 11.39
CA ASN A 44 -4.20 13.53 12.35
C ASN A 44 -5.31 12.49 12.70
N GLY A 45 -5.27 11.30 12.10
CA GLY A 45 -6.21 10.20 12.30
C GLY A 45 -7.43 10.21 11.37
N THR A 46 -7.53 11.14 10.42
CA THR A 46 -8.57 11.07 9.37
C THR A 46 -8.34 9.81 8.53
N VAL A 47 -9.35 8.95 8.48
CA VAL A 47 -9.32 7.72 7.69
C VAL A 47 -9.50 8.05 6.21
N LEU A 48 -8.53 7.65 5.39
CA LEU A 48 -8.57 7.75 3.94
C LEU A 48 -9.02 6.43 3.30
N ALA A 49 -8.60 5.31 3.90
CA ALA A 49 -9.05 3.96 3.53
C ALA A 49 -9.08 3.03 4.73
N TRP A 50 -10.09 2.16 4.78
CA TRP A 50 -10.24 1.17 5.84
C TRP A 50 -10.62 -0.19 5.27
N ASN A 51 -9.78 -1.19 5.53
CA ASN A 51 -10.03 -2.58 5.12
C ASN A 51 -10.20 -2.75 3.60
N VAL A 52 -9.45 -1.97 2.81
CA VAL A 52 -9.49 -2.04 1.35
C VAL A 52 -8.80 -3.32 0.89
N SER A 53 -9.47 -4.10 0.05
CA SER A 53 -8.94 -5.38 -0.45
C SER A 53 -8.18 -5.13 -1.74
N TRP A 54 -6.87 -5.31 -1.70
CA TRP A 54 -6.03 -5.22 -2.88
C TRP A 54 -4.71 -5.96 -2.69
N GLY A 55 -4.29 -6.72 -3.71
CA GLY A 55 -3.27 -7.75 -3.55
C GLY A 55 -3.85 -9.00 -2.88
N GLY A 56 -3.03 -9.67 -2.08
CA GLY A 56 -3.36 -10.96 -1.50
C GLY A 56 -2.43 -11.40 -0.37
N ALA A 57 -2.85 -12.46 0.32
CA ALA A 57 -2.04 -13.03 1.39
C ALA A 57 -0.65 -13.46 0.87
N GLY A 58 0.41 -13.07 1.57
CA GLY A 58 1.79 -13.38 1.21
C GLY A 58 2.44 -12.43 0.19
N MET A 59 1.71 -11.45 -0.35
CA MET A 59 2.30 -10.43 -1.22
C MET A 59 3.01 -9.35 -0.40
N ALA A 60 4.03 -8.71 -0.97
CA ALA A 60 4.73 -7.59 -0.39
C ALA A 60 4.13 -6.26 -0.87
N PRO A 61 3.78 -5.32 0.02
CA PRO A 61 3.38 -3.99 -0.41
C PRO A 61 4.59 -3.21 -0.94
N VAL A 62 4.34 -2.29 -1.85
CA VAL A 62 5.36 -1.42 -2.44
C VAL A 62 4.82 0.00 -2.46
N SER A 63 5.68 0.95 -2.13
CA SER A 63 5.32 2.35 -2.04
C SER A 63 5.51 3.05 -3.40
N GLY A 64 4.74 4.13 -3.66
CA GLY A 64 4.92 4.98 -4.84
C GLY A 64 3.64 5.47 -5.50
N ASP A 65 3.83 6.46 -6.37
CA ASP A 65 2.86 6.98 -7.34
C ASP A 65 3.20 6.34 -8.70
N TYR A 66 2.33 5.44 -9.19
CA TYR A 66 2.58 4.60 -10.35
C TYR A 66 1.90 5.11 -11.63
N ASP A 67 0.96 6.06 -11.53
CA ASP A 67 0.35 6.72 -12.69
C ASP A 67 0.81 8.17 -12.89
N GLY A 68 1.56 8.73 -11.94
CA GLY A 68 2.20 10.04 -12.01
C GLY A 68 1.25 11.21 -11.74
N ASP A 69 0.13 10.96 -11.06
CA ASP A 69 -0.86 12.00 -10.74
C ASP A 69 -0.53 12.81 -9.48
N GLY A 70 0.53 12.44 -8.76
CA GLY A 70 0.95 13.05 -7.50
C GLY A 70 0.30 12.45 -6.26
N ILE A 71 -0.48 11.38 -6.40
CA ILE A 71 -1.13 10.62 -5.33
C ILE A 71 -0.56 9.20 -5.33
N TRP A 72 -0.24 8.68 -4.14
CA TRP A 72 0.35 7.36 -4.01
C TRP A 72 -0.71 6.26 -4.16
N ASP A 73 -0.29 5.15 -4.75
CA ASP A 73 -1.14 4.01 -5.09
C ASP A 73 -1.00 2.85 -4.11
N LEU A 74 -2.00 1.96 -4.10
CA LEU A 74 -1.92 0.68 -3.43
C LEU A 74 -1.23 -0.32 -4.37
N ALA A 75 0.07 -0.54 -4.17
CA ALA A 75 0.85 -1.51 -4.95
C ALA A 75 1.26 -2.72 -4.11
N CYS A 76 1.10 -3.91 -4.69
CA CYS A 76 1.57 -5.18 -4.14
C CYS A 76 2.37 -5.94 -5.19
N TYR A 77 3.42 -6.62 -4.73
CA TYR A 77 4.22 -7.55 -5.50
C TYR A 77 4.05 -8.97 -4.95
N ASP A 78 3.69 -9.90 -5.82
CA ASP A 78 3.67 -11.32 -5.51
C ASP A 78 5.05 -11.92 -5.79
N GLU A 79 5.84 -12.08 -4.73
CA GLU A 79 7.19 -12.66 -4.80
C GLU A 79 7.19 -14.10 -5.35
N SER A 80 6.07 -14.82 -5.26
CA SER A 80 5.97 -16.20 -5.73
C SER A 80 5.80 -16.30 -7.25
N SER A 81 5.14 -15.32 -7.87
CA SER A 81 4.84 -15.31 -9.31
C SER A 81 5.61 -14.22 -10.08
N GLY A 82 6.11 -13.22 -9.37
CA GLY A 82 6.68 -12.00 -9.93
C GLY A 82 5.65 -11.02 -10.50
N ALA A 83 4.40 -11.13 -10.07
CA ALA A 83 3.30 -10.29 -10.55
C ALA A 83 3.12 -9.02 -9.72
N TRP A 84 2.84 -7.92 -10.41
CA TRP A 84 2.48 -6.63 -9.83
C TRP A 84 0.97 -6.43 -9.87
N HIS A 85 0.45 -5.90 -8.77
CA HIS A 85 -0.96 -5.50 -8.62
C HIS A 85 -0.99 -4.07 -8.07
N VAL A 86 -1.48 -3.12 -8.88
CA VAL A 86 -1.47 -1.69 -8.56
C VAL A 86 -2.83 -1.09 -8.83
N ARG A 87 -3.34 -0.32 -7.88
CA ARG A 87 -4.54 0.50 -8.05
C ARG A 87 -4.40 1.83 -7.33
N THR A 88 -5.13 2.82 -7.83
CA THR A 88 -5.33 4.06 -7.09
C THR A 88 -6.13 3.82 -5.83
N LEU A 89 -5.98 4.71 -4.84
CA LEU A 89 -6.80 4.69 -3.63
C LEU A 89 -8.30 4.78 -3.98
N ALA A 90 -8.65 5.56 -5.01
CA ALA A 90 -10.01 5.70 -5.52
C ALA A 90 -10.55 4.43 -6.21
N GLY A 91 -9.67 3.51 -6.60
CA GLY A 91 -10.04 2.19 -7.12
C GLY A 91 -9.92 1.98 -8.62
N ALA A 92 -9.25 2.88 -9.33
CA ALA A 92 -8.84 2.59 -10.70
C ALA A 92 -7.70 1.55 -10.67
N VAL A 93 -7.85 0.47 -11.43
CA VAL A 93 -6.81 -0.55 -11.55
C VAL A 93 -5.80 -0.10 -12.59
N LEU A 94 -4.54 0.00 -12.17
CA LEU A 94 -3.41 0.40 -13.02
C LEU A 94 -2.65 -0.83 -13.56
N ALA A 95 -2.53 -1.87 -12.73
CA ALA A 95 -1.97 -3.16 -13.11
C ALA A 95 -2.62 -4.28 -12.28
N ASP A 96 -2.89 -5.43 -12.89
CA ASP A 96 -3.37 -6.61 -12.17
C ASP A 96 -2.77 -7.87 -12.80
N GLY A 97 -1.84 -8.51 -12.08
CA GLY A 97 -1.16 -9.71 -12.57
C GLY A 97 -0.05 -9.43 -13.59
N VAL A 98 0.51 -8.22 -13.62
CA VAL A 98 1.55 -7.85 -14.61
C VAL A 98 2.90 -8.38 -14.15
N SER A 99 3.49 -9.31 -14.90
CA SER A 99 4.77 -9.93 -14.50
C SER A 99 5.99 -9.05 -14.81
N TRP A 100 6.77 -8.73 -13.77
CA TRP A 100 8.07 -8.05 -13.88
C TRP A 100 8.90 -8.25 -12.60
N GLY A 101 10.18 -8.61 -12.70
CA GLY A 101 11.01 -9.01 -11.55
C GLY A 101 11.07 -10.53 -11.37
N GLY A 102 9.95 -11.23 -11.53
CA GLY A 102 9.94 -12.70 -11.55
C GLY A 102 10.06 -13.35 -10.16
N PRO A 103 9.89 -14.69 -10.09
CA PRO A 103 9.79 -15.40 -8.81
C PRO A 103 11.05 -15.29 -7.95
N GLY A 104 10.85 -15.08 -6.64
CA GLY A 104 11.91 -15.03 -5.64
C GLY A 104 12.71 -13.73 -5.61
N LEU A 105 12.36 -12.74 -6.43
CA LEU A 105 12.81 -11.37 -6.20
C LEU A 105 11.98 -10.71 -5.11
N GLU A 106 12.56 -9.73 -4.44
CA GLU A 106 11.86 -8.85 -3.50
C GLU A 106 11.73 -7.46 -4.14
N PRO A 107 10.61 -6.75 -3.97
CA PRO A 107 10.46 -5.41 -4.48
C PRO A 107 11.29 -4.43 -3.63
N VAL A 108 11.74 -3.35 -4.24
CA VAL A 108 12.30 -2.22 -3.49
C VAL A 108 11.14 -1.45 -2.88
N LYS A 109 11.17 -1.23 -1.56
CA LYS A 109 10.09 -0.59 -0.78
C LYS A 109 10.33 0.89 -0.54
#